data_AF-A6GX75-F1
#
_entry.id   AF-A6GX75-F1
#
_cell.length_a   1.000
_cell.length_b   1.000
_cell.length_c   1.000
_cell.angle_alpha   90.00
_cell.angle_beta   90.00
_cell.angle_gamma   90.00
#
_symmetry.space_group_name_H-M   'P 1'
#
loop_
_entity.id
_entity.type
_entity.pdbx_description
1 polymer ?
#
loop_
_entity_poly.entity_id
_entity_poly.type
_entity_poly.pdbx_seq_one_letter_code
_entity_poly.pdbx_strand_id
1 'polypeptide(L)'
;MTEVDRVKLAVKTLISLGVAKNQEEIGKLMGYSNKSSFSQVLNGIVPLPDKFIDKLCRLDKRLRRDWIVNEFGHILIKNNNSKQVYIDKNIDTYDKEEGKGVEIKKTHPYNNNFQYRELAESRLETINTKDKLIEVLEKNIIQLEAQLNTLTQNKSFKRGEMNSEEISTGSDYENV
;
A
#
# COMPACT_ATOMS: atom_id res chain seq x y z
N MET A 1 -2.07 7.27 7.21
CA MET A 1 -2.83 8.36 6.56
C MET A 1 -4.11 7.76 6.01
N THR A 2 -5.28 8.39 6.16
CA THR A 2 -6.52 7.85 5.58
C THR A 2 -6.58 8.06 4.06
N GLU A 3 -7.47 7.38 3.35
CA GLU A 3 -7.69 7.61 1.90
C GLU A 3 -8.09 9.07 1.63
N VAL A 4 -8.98 9.61 2.46
CA VAL A 4 -9.43 11.01 2.39
C VAL A 4 -8.25 11.98 2.58
N ASP A 5 -7.35 11.70 3.53
CA ASP A 5 -6.15 12.51 3.74
C ASP A 5 -5.22 12.47 2.51
N ARG A 6 -5.03 11.28 1.91
CA ARG A 6 -4.21 11.12 0.70
C ARG A 6 -4.81 11.91 -0.48
N VAL A 7 -6.14 11.88 -0.62
CA VAL A 7 -6.86 12.68 -1.61
C VAL A 7 -6.67 14.19 -1.36
N LYS A 8 -6.76 14.67 -0.11
CA LYS A 8 -6.46 16.06 0.24
C LYS A 8 -5.04 16.45 -0.16
N LEU A 9 -4.06 15.58 0.08
CA LEU A 9 -2.67 15.86 -0.28
C LEU A 9 -2.46 15.89 -1.80
N ALA A 10 -3.12 14.98 -2.53
CA ALA A 10 -3.15 14.99 -3.99
C ALA A 10 -3.70 16.31 -4.55
N VAL A 11 -4.82 16.80 -4.02
CA VAL A 11 -5.40 18.10 -4.41
C VAL A 11 -4.43 19.25 -4.13
N LYS A 12 -3.83 19.29 -2.94
CA LYS A 12 -2.81 20.31 -2.60
C LYS A 12 -1.61 20.25 -3.55
N THR A 13 -1.19 19.06 -3.93
CA THR A 13 -0.07 18.85 -4.84
C THR A 13 -0.40 19.37 -6.24
N LEU A 14 -1.60 19.10 -6.76
CA LEU A 14 -2.04 19.65 -8.04
C LEU A 14 -2.04 21.19 -8.05
N ILE A 15 -2.46 21.81 -6.95
CA ILE A 15 -2.40 23.28 -6.78
C ILE A 15 -0.94 23.75 -6.80
N SER A 16 -0.05 23.09 -6.05
CA SER A 16 1.38 23.45 -6.05
C SER A 16 2.08 23.24 -7.40
N LEU A 17 1.56 22.33 -8.22
CA LEU A 17 2.03 22.09 -9.58
C LEU A 17 1.49 23.10 -10.60
N GLY A 18 0.63 24.02 -10.17
CA GLY A 18 0.00 25.04 -11.02
C GLY A 18 -1.15 24.53 -11.87
N VAL A 19 -1.69 23.33 -11.59
CA VAL A 19 -2.84 22.77 -12.33
C VAL A 19 -4.11 23.59 -12.10
N ALA A 20 -4.23 24.17 -10.91
CA ALA A 20 -5.29 25.09 -10.54
C ALA A 20 -4.79 26.07 -9.46
N LYS A 21 -5.42 27.23 -9.34
CA LYS A 21 -5.05 28.28 -8.37
C LYS A 21 -5.48 27.95 -6.95
N ASN A 22 -6.56 27.18 -6.79
CA ASN A 22 -7.11 26.84 -5.50
C ASN A 22 -7.97 25.57 -5.56
N GLN A 23 -8.42 25.12 -4.38
CA GLN A 23 -9.26 23.92 -4.24
C GLN A 23 -10.60 24.02 -4.98
N GLU A 24 -11.18 25.22 -5.08
CA GLU A 24 -12.46 25.41 -5.79
C GLU A 24 -12.30 25.16 -7.30
N GLU A 25 -11.20 25.63 -7.88
CA GLU A 25 -10.90 25.42 -9.29
C GLU A 25 -10.60 23.95 -9.60
N ILE A 26 -9.92 23.21 -8.69
CA ILE A 26 -9.84 21.75 -8.80
C ILE A 26 -11.24 21.12 -8.79
N GLY A 27 -12.12 21.56 -7.90
CA GLY A 27 -13.51 21.09 -7.85
C GLY A 27 -14.23 21.28 -9.19
N LYS A 28 -14.06 22.46 -9.81
CA LYS A 28 -14.62 22.77 -11.14
C LYS A 28 -14.04 21.84 -12.23
N LEU A 29 -12.72 21.63 -12.25
CA LEU A 29 -12.06 20.71 -13.19
C LEU A 29 -12.51 19.25 -13.00
N MET A 30 -12.88 18.88 -11.77
CA MET A 30 -13.44 17.57 -11.43
C MET A 30 -14.93 17.42 -11.77
N GLY A 31 -15.58 18.49 -12.26
CA GLY A 31 -16.99 18.51 -12.65
C GLY A 31 -17.96 18.88 -11.52
N TYR A 32 -17.47 19.42 -10.40
CA TYR A 32 -18.34 19.92 -9.33
C TYR A 32 -18.76 21.36 -9.62
N SER A 33 -20.07 21.59 -9.68
CA SER A 33 -20.66 22.93 -9.83
C SER A 33 -20.66 23.72 -8.52
N ASN A 34 -20.65 23.04 -7.37
CA ASN A 34 -20.69 23.65 -6.04
C ASN A 34 -19.44 23.32 -5.22
N LYS A 35 -18.80 24.37 -4.69
CA LYS A 35 -17.65 24.30 -3.76
C LYS A 35 -17.95 23.45 -2.52
N SER A 36 -19.16 23.57 -1.97
CA SER A 36 -19.57 22.85 -0.76
C SER A 36 -19.58 21.34 -1.00
N SER A 37 -20.12 20.89 -2.12
CA SER A 37 -20.17 19.47 -2.48
C SER A 37 -18.77 18.87 -2.64
N PHE A 38 -17.85 19.59 -3.28
CA PHE A 38 -16.45 19.13 -3.38
C PHE A 38 -15.77 19.08 -2.01
N SER A 39 -16.02 20.08 -1.15
CA SER A 39 -15.46 20.13 0.21
C SER A 39 -15.97 19.00 1.11
N GLN A 40 -17.25 18.63 0.99
CA GLN A 40 -17.82 17.50 1.74
C GLN A 40 -17.12 16.18 1.41
N VAL A 41 -16.83 15.94 0.12
CA VAL A 41 -16.06 14.78 -0.34
C VAL A 41 -14.64 14.82 0.23
N LEU A 42 -13.96 15.96 0.09
CA LEU A 42 -12.60 16.10 0.59
C LEU A 42 -12.50 15.97 2.10
N ASN A 43 -13.53 16.33 2.86
CA ASN A 43 -13.54 16.20 4.31
C ASN A 43 -14.07 14.86 4.80
N GLY A 44 -14.45 13.94 3.91
CA GLY A 44 -14.98 12.62 4.29
C GLY A 44 -16.37 12.70 4.93
N ILE A 45 -17.08 13.82 4.77
CA ILE A 45 -18.48 13.98 5.23
C ILE A 45 -19.40 13.10 4.37
N VAL A 46 -19.09 13.00 3.09
CA VAL A 46 -19.75 12.09 2.16
C VAL A 46 -18.76 11.06 1.63
N PRO A 47 -19.23 9.86 1.25
CA PRO A 47 -18.38 8.85 0.63
C PRO A 47 -17.66 9.39 -0.61
N LEU A 48 -16.44 8.91 -0.82
CA LEU A 48 -15.66 9.23 -2.01
C LEU A 48 -16.38 8.65 -3.25
N PRO A 49 -16.72 9.47 -4.26
CA PRO A 49 -17.44 8.95 -5.43
C PRO A 49 -16.61 7.95 -6.24
N ASP A 50 -17.32 7.04 -6.89
CA ASP A 50 -16.70 6.11 -7.83
C ASP A 50 -15.94 6.86 -8.93
N LYS A 51 -14.74 6.37 -9.25
CA LYS A 51 -13.82 6.97 -10.23
C LYS A 51 -13.31 8.36 -9.86
N PHE A 52 -13.51 8.84 -8.62
CA PHE A 52 -12.98 10.13 -8.17
C PHE A 52 -11.46 10.19 -8.34
N ILE A 53 -10.75 9.19 -7.83
CA ILE A 53 -9.28 9.11 -7.92
C ILE A 53 -8.83 9.08 -9.39
N ASP A 54 -9.56 8.37 -10.25
CA ASP A 54 -9.25 8.29 -11.68
C ASP A 54 -9.40 9.64 -12.37
N LYS A 55 -10.47 10.37 -12.07
CA LYS A 55 -10.67 11.75 -12.56
C LYS A 55 -9.57 12.69 -12.05
N LEU A 56 -9.17 12.55 -10.79
CA LEU A 56 -8.13 13.37 -10.19
C LEU A 56 -6.77 13.13 -10.88
N CYS A 57 -6.43 11.87 -11.16
CA CYS A 57 -5.20 11.51 -11.88
C CYS A 57 -5.22 11.95 -13.35
N ARG A 58 -6.40 12.17 -13.95
CA ARG A 58 -6.52 12.72 -15.31
C ARG A 58 -6.20 14.22 -15.38
N LEU A 59 -6.28 14.95 -14.26
CA LEU A 59 -5.93 16.36 -14.23
C LEU A 59 -4.43 16.59 -14.48
N ASP A 60 -3.58 15.68 -14.00
CA ASP A 60 -2.14 15.74 -14.24
C ASP A 60 -1.51 14.34 -14.26
N LYS A 61 -0.90 13.99 -15.39
CA LYS A 61 -0.20 12.71 -15.60
C LYS A 61 0.98 12.47 -14.64
N ARG A 62 1.48 13.50 -13.97
CA ARG A 62 2.53 13.39 -12.95
C ARG A 62 1.99 12.79 -11.66
N LEU A 63 0.69 12.82 -11.40
CA LEU A 63 0.10 12.26 -10.20
C LEU A 63 0.05 10.73 -10.27
N ARG A 64 0.52 10.05 -9.22
CA ARG A 64 0.52 8.59 -9.15
C ARG A 64 -0.73 8.06 -8.45
N ARG A 65 -1.54 7.29 -9.18
CA ARG A 65 -2.75 6.64 -8.65
C ARG A 65 -2.47 5.70 -7.47
N ASP A 66 -1.46 4.83 -7.61
CA ASP A 66 -1.15 3.81 -6.60
C ASP A 66 -0.77 4.41 -5.24
N TRP A 67 -0.21 5.62 -5.25
CA TRP A 67 0.07 6.34 -4.02
C TRP A 67 -1.22 6.81 -3.34
N ILE A 68 -2.22 7.28 -4.10
CA ILE A 68 -3.49 7.75 -3.53
C ILE A 68 -4.31 6.59 -2.97
N VAL A 69 -4.31 5.44 -3.65
CA VAL A 69 -5.11 4.27 -3.23
C VAL A 69 -4.40 3.51 -2.10
N ASN A 70 -3.12 3.20 -2.28
CA ASN A 70 -2.40 2.23 -1.42
C ASN A 70 -1.25 2.87 -0.61
N GLU A 71 -1.03 4.18 -0.72
CA GLU A 71 0.13 4.86 -0.14
C GLU A 71 1.49 4.31 -0.63
N PHE A 72 1.50 3.67 -1.80
CA PHE A 72 2.71 3.03 -2.34
C PHE A 72 3.55 4.01 -3.17
N GLY A 73 4.81 4.18 -2.77
CA GLY A 73 5.80 4.99 -3.49
C GLY A 73 5.66 6.50 -3.25
N HIS A 74 5.84 7.31 -4.30
CA HIS A 74 5.73 8.78 -4.25
C HIS A 74 4.43 9.26 -4.90
N ILE A 75 3.86 10.34 -4.35
CA ILE A 75 2.69 11.04 -4.89
C ILE A 75 2.87 11.46 -6.36
N LEU A 76 4.10 11.75 -6.77
CA LEU A 76 4.46 12.07 -8.15
C LEU A 76 5.24 10.94 -8.83
N ILE A 77 4.99 10.75 -10.12
CA ILE A 77 5.78 9.90 -10.99
C ILE A 77 7.10 10.64 -11.25
N LYS A 78 8.22 10.02 -10.86
CA LYS A 78 9.55 10.54 -11.15
C LYS A 78 9.73 10.58 -12.66
N ASN A 79 9.84 11.76 -13.22
CA ASN A 79 10.19 11.92 -14.63
C ASN A 79 11.66 12.36 -14.68
N ASN A 80 12.53 11.61 -15.35
CA ASN A 80 13.96 11.92 -15.42
C ASN A 80 14.23 13.28 -16.10
N ASN A 81 13.22 13.87 -16.76
CA ASN A 81 13.28 15.17 -17.44
C ASN A 81 12.46 16.29 -16.77
N SER A 82 11.75 16.03 -15.66
CA SER A 82 11.05 17.11 -14.95
C SER A 82 12.01 17.79 -13.98
N LYS A 83 12.47 19.00 -14.32
CA LYS A 83 12.97 19.95 -13.32
C LYS A 83 11.86 20.13 -12.28
N GLN A 84 11.98 19.44 -11.15
CA GLN A 84 11.07 19.62 -10.04
C GLN A 84 11.31 21.03 -9.48
N VAL A 85 10.25 21.82 -9.38
CA VAL A 85 10.27 23.07 -8.62
C VAL A 85 10.18 22.67 -7.16
N TYR A 86 11.23 23.02 -6.41
CA TYR A 86 11.28 22.91 -4.96
C TYR A 86 10.20 23.82 -4.38
N ILE A 87 9.28 23.28 -3.58
CA ILE A 87 8.42 24.11 -2.74
C ILE A 87 9.23 24.36 -1.47
N ASP A 88 9.95 25.49 -1.45
CA ASP A 88 10.58 25.98 -0.24
C ASP A 88 9.47 26.38 0.74
N LYS A 89 9.53 25.84 1.96
CA LYS A 89 8.60 26.20 3.04
C LYS A 89 9.10 27.47 3.69
N ASN A 90 9.07 28.59 2.97
CA ASN A 90 9.12 29.95 3.50
C ASN A 90 8.88 30.94 2.33
N ILE A 91 7.62 31.15 1.95
CA ILE A 91 7.26 32.41 1.28
C ILE A 91 6.86 33.34 2.41
N ASP A 92 7.81 34.16 2.83
CA ASP A 92 7.62 35.54 3.29
C ASP A 92 9.00 36.20 3.37
N THR A 93 9.39 36.89 2.28
CA THR A 93 9.69 38.33 2.19
C THR A 93 10.59 38.63 0.99
N TYR A 94 10.31 39.77 0.36
CA TYR A 94 11.14 40.41 -0.66
C TYR A 94 12.58 40.60 -0.16
N ASP A 95 13.58 40.31 -1.01
CA ASP A 95 14.51 41.31 -1.54
C ASP A 95 15.43 40.70 -2.64
N LYS A 96 15.77 41.54 -3.63
CA LYS A 96 16.73 41.25 -4.70
C LYS A 96 18.12 41.04 -4.10
N GLU A 97 18.92 40.14 -4.69
CA GLU A 97 20.30 40.46 -5.07
C GLU A 97 20.91 39.44 -6.03
N GLU A 98 21.75 39.95 -6.93
CA GLU A 98 22.42 39.24 -8.01
C GLU A 98 23.65 38.45 -7.53
N GLY A 99 23.95 37.37 -8.25
CA GLY A 99 25.32 36.91 -8.50
C GLY A 99 26.13 36.37 -7.31
N LYS A 100 26.30 35.04 -7.25
CA LYS A 100 27.58 34.35 -7.02
C LYS A 100 27.39 32.83 -7.08
N GLY A 101 28.30 32.15 -7.75
CA GLY A 101 28.29 30.69 -7.89
C GLY A 101 28.38 30.01 -6.52
N VAL A 102 27.41 29.14 -6.23
CA VAL A 102 27.39 28.31 -5.02
C VAL A 102 27.73 26.89 -5.42
N GLU A 103 28.89 26.41 -4.96
CA GLU A 103 29.23 24.98 -4.99
C GLU A 103 28.12 24.19 -4.32
N ILE A 104 27.43 23.35 -5.09
CA ILE A 104 26.38 22.47 -4.59
C ILE A 104 27.05 21.36 -3.77
N LYS A 105 27.22 21.59 -2.46
CA LYS A 105 27.48 20.52 -1.51
C LYS A 105 26.28 19.58 -1.54
N LYS A 106 26.49 18.33 -1.99
CA LYS A 106 25.50 17.26 -1.98
C LYS A 106 25.09 16.97 -0.54
N THR A 107 23.97 17.51 -0.08
CA THR A 107 23.33 17.10 1.16
C THR A 107 22.09 16.26 0.84
N HIS A 108 21.99 15.06 1.43
CA HIS A 108 20.80 14.22 1.34
C HIS A 108 19.62 14.94 2.02
N PRO A 109 18.39 14.86 1.46
CA PRO A 109 17.29 15.77 1.79
C PRO A 109 16.56 15.45 3.11
N TYR A 110 17.22 14.77 4.05
CA TYR A 110 16.65 14.47 5.35
C TYR A 110 17.35 15.31 6.42
N ASN A 111 16.87 16.53 6.64
CA ASN A 111 17.09 17.18 7.92
C ASN A 111 16.08 16.61 8.92
N ASN A 112 16.55 15.71 9.77
CA ASN A 112 16.02 15.29 11.09
C ASN A 112 14.64 15.85 11.48
N ASN A 113 13.56 15.41 10.82
CA ASN A 113 12.21 15.74 11.27
C ASN A 113 11.64 14.54 12.05
N PHE A 114 11.64 14.67 13.37
CA PHE A 114 11.31 13.65 14.39
C PHE A 114 10.04 12.85 14.07
N GLN A 115 9.04 13.51 13.47
CA GLN A 115 7.74 12.93 13.11
C GLN A 115 7.82 11.82 12.04
N TYR A 116 8.76 11.91 11.09
CA TYR A 116 8.90 10.89 10.03
C TYR A 116 9.77 9.71 10.46
N ARG A 117 10.66 9.94 11.42
CA ARG A 117 11.46 8.88 12.05
C ARG A 117 10.56 7.94 12.85
N GLU A 118 9.72 8.50 13.71
CA GLU A 118 8.74 7.73 14.51
C GLU A 118 7.77 6.94 13.62
N LEU A 119 7.29 7.56 12.53
CA LEU A 119 6.42 6.87 11.56
C LEU A 119 7.15 5.74 10.81
N ALA A 120 8.42 5.94 10.44
CA ALA A 120 9.22 4.92 9.78
C ALA A 120 9.54 3.75 10.73
N GLU A 121 9.87 4.05 11.99
CA GLU A 121 10.13 3.07 13.04
C GLU A 121 8.86 2.25 13.36
N SER A 122 7.70 2.90 13.52
CA SER A 122 6.41 2.22 13.71
C SER A 122 6.02 1.33 12.53
N ARG A 123 6.30 1.76 11.29
CA ARG A 123 6.09 0.94 10.09
C ARG A 123 7.03 -0.25 10.04
N LEU A 124 8.30 -0.06 10.39
CA LEU A 124 9.30 -1.14 10.43
C LEU A 124 8.92 -2.18 11.48
N GLU A 125 8.43 -1.75 12.64
CA GLU A 125 7.88 -2.64 13.67
C GLU A 125 6.65 -3.42 13.17
N THR A 126 5.75 -2.75 12.45
CA THR A 126 4.58 -3.41 11.83
C THR A 126 4.98 -4.45 10.77
N ILE A 127 6.04 -4.18 10.00
CA ILE A 127 6.56 -5.13 9.01
C ILE A 127 7.18 -6.34 9.73
N ASN A 128 8.06 -6.10 10.69
CA ASN A 128 8.74 -7.15 11.44
C ASN A 128 7.76 -8.06 12.20
N THR A 129 6.68 -7.49 12.75
CA THR A 129 5.63 -8.28 13.41
C THR A 129 4.86 -9.15 12.42
N LYS A 130 4.56 -8.64 11.23
CA LYS A 130 3.92 -9.43 10.16
C LYS A 130 4.83 -10.55 9.66
N ASP A 131 6.12 -10.28 9.47
CA ASP A 131 7.08 -11.30 9.04
C ASP A 131 7.18 -12.46 10.04
N LYS A 132 7.22 -12.15 11.35
CA LYS A 132 7.16 -13.16 12.41
C LYS A 132 5.86 -13.98 12.40
N LEU A 133 4.73 -13.34 12.12
CA LEU A 133 3.43 -14.02 12.03
C LEU A 133 3.42 -14.97 10.82
N ILE A 134 3.95 -14.54 9.68
CA ILE A 134 4.09 -15.36 8.48
C ILE A 134 4.93 -16.61 8.79
N GLU A 135 6.08 -16.45 9.45
CA GLU A 135 6.95 -17.57 9.81
C GLU A 135 6.24 -18.59 10.72
N VAL A 136 5.42 -18.13 11.67
CA VAL A 136 4.62 -19.02 12.53
C VAL A 136 3.55 -19.77 11.74
N LEU A 137 2.85 -19.07 10.83
CA LEU A 137 1.82 -19.69 9.99
C LEU A 137 2.42 -20.73 9.04
N GLU A 138 3.58 -20.45 8.45
CA GLU A 138 4.30 -21.41 7.61
C GLU A 138 4.67 -22.69 8.38
N LYS A 139 5.17 -22.56 9.61
CA LYS A 139 5.44 -23.72 10.48
C LYS A 139 4.19 -24.53 10.80
N ASN A 140 3.07 -23.86 11.06
CA ASN A 140 1.80 -24.53 11.33
C ASN A 140 1.28 -25.29 10.09
N ILE A 141 1.41 -24.71 8.90
CA ILE A 141 1.05 -25.38 7.64
C ILE A 141 1.87 -26.65 7.46
N ILE A 142 3.19 -26.58 7.61
CA ILE A 142 4.09 -27.74 7.49
C ILE A 142 3.71 -28.83 8.49
N GLN A 143 3.40 -28.46 9.74
CA GLN A 143 3.02 -29.43 10.77
C GLN A 143 1.67 -30.11 10.44
N LEU A 144 0.69 -29.35 9.95
CA LEU A 144 -0.61 -29.89 9.55
C LEU A 144 -0.49 -30.83 8.35
N GLU A 145 0.35 -30.49 7.38
CA GLU A 145 0.65 -31.35 6.23
C GLU A 145 1.30 -32.67 6.66
N ALA A 146 2.24 -32.62 7.62
CA ALA A 146 2.85 -33.83 8.19
C ALA A 146 1.82 -34.71 8.93
N GLN A 147 0.90 -34.10 9.70
CA GLN A 147 -0.18 -34.82 10.38
C GLN A 147 -1.13 -35.49 9.38
N LEU A 148 -1.51 -34.81 8.30
CA LEU A 148 -2.35 -35.39 7.24
C LEU A 148 -1.67 -36.57 6.55
N ASN A 149 -0.37 -36.47 6.29
CA ASN A 149 0.40 -37.56 5.69
C ASN A 149 0.44 -38.79 6.59
N THR A 150 0.72 -38.63 7.89
CA THR A 150 0.73 -39.76 8.84
C THR A 150 -0.64 -40.41 8.98
N LEU A 151 -1.72 -39.63 9.05
CA LEU A 151 -3.09 -40.16 9.07
C LEU A 151 -3.45 -40.92 7.79
N THR A 152 -3.01 -40.42 6.64
CA THR A 152 -3.22 -41.06 5.32
C THR A 152 -2.47 -42.39 5.25
N GLN A 153 -1.21 -42.42 5.69
CA GLN A 153 -0.41 -43.64 5.77
C GLN A 153 -1.03 -44.67 6.72
N ASN A 154 -1.43 -44.26 7.93
CA ASN A 154 -2.08 -45.13 8.90
C ASN A 154 -3.42 -45.71 8.39
N LYS A 155 -4.20 -44.91 7.63
CA LYS A 155 -5.44 -45.37 6.99
C LYS A 155 -5.17 -46.38 5.88
N SER A 156 -4.09 -46.23 5.12
CA SER A 156 -3.68 -47.22 4.11
C SER A 156 -3.18 -48.52 4.74
N PHE A 157 -2.42 -48.43 5.85
CA PHE A 157 -1.91 -49.57 6.59
C PHE A 157 -3.03 -50.40 7.23
N LYS A 158 -3.98 -49.76 7.92
CA LYS A 158 -5.17 -50.46 8.48
C LYS A 158 -6.01 -51.17 7.41
N ARG A 159 -6.09 -50.62 6.19
CA ARG A 159 -6.80 -51.26 5.07
C ARG A 159 -6.02 -52.45 4.50
N GLY A 160 -4.69 -52.44 4.58
CA GLY A 160 -3.84 -53.58 4.22
C GLY A 160 -3.93 -54.73 5.23
N GLU A 161 -3.92 -54.43 6.53
CA GLU A 161 -4.04 -55.44 7.60
C GLU A 161 -5.40 -56.17 7.57
N MET A 162 -6.51 -55.43 7.38
CA MET A 162 -7.84 -56.02 7.24
C MET A 162 -7.93 -56.98 6.03
N ASN A 163 -7.27 -56.65 4.92
CA ASN A 163 -7.27 -57.50 3.73
C ASN A 163 -6.37 -58.75 3.89
N SER A 164 -5.40 -58.75 4.79
CA SER A 164 -4.56 -59.93 5.09
C SER A 164 -5.18 -60.86 6.13
N GLU A 165 -5.99 -60.35 7.07
CA GLU A 165 -6.69 -61.18 8.06
C GLU A 165 -7.90 -61.90 7.47
N GLU A 166 -8.56 -61.36 6.44
CA GLU A 166 -9.69 -62.02 5.77
C GLU A 166 -9.29 -63.24 4.90
N ILE A 167 -8.00 -63.41 4.56
CA ILE A 167 -7.55 -64.51 3.68
C ILE A 167 -7.06 -65.73 4.51
N SER A 168 -6.86 -65.60 5.83
CA SER A 168 -6.27 -66.67 6.66
C SER A 168 -7.28 -67.55 7.43
N THR A 169 -8.59 -67.36 7.28
CA THR A 169 -9.62 -68.14 8.03
C THR A 169 -10.49 -69.06 7.18
N GLY A 170 -10.15 -69.29 5.91
CA GLY A 170 -10.95 -70.09 4.98
C GLY A 170 -10.20 -71.25 4.31
N SER A 171 -9.74 -72.24 5.07
CA SER A 171 -9.35 -73.55 4.50
C SER A 171 -9.30 -74.60 5.61
N ASP A 172 -10.44 -75.05 6.10
CA ASP A 172 -10.52 -76.26 6.94
C ASP A 172 -11.89 -76.95 6.86
N TYR A 173 -12.49 -77.05 5.67
CA TYR A 173 -13.55 -78.04 5.43
C TYR A 173 -13.55 -78.45 3.96
N GLU A 174 -12.86 -79.56 3.66
CA GLU A 174 -13.30 -80.63 2.76
C GLU A 174 -12.14 -81.60 2.57
N ASN A 175 -12.23 -82.79 3.19
CA ASN A 175 -12.19 -84.07 2.48
C ASN A 175 -12.18 -85.28 3.45
N VAL A 176 -13.25 -86.08 3.29
CA VAL A 176 -13.43 -87.52 3.58
C VAL A 176 -13.53 -87.97 5.03
#